data_AF-A0A372GJF2-F1
#
_entry.id   AF-A0A372GJF2-F1
#
_cell.length_a   1.000
_cell.length_b   1.000
_cell.length_c   1.000
_cell.angle_alpha   90.00
_cell.angle_beta   90.00
_cell.angle_gamma   90.00
#
_symmetry.space_group_name_H-M   'P 1'
#
loop_
_entity.id
_entity.type
_entity.pdbx_description
1 polymer ?
#
loop_
_entity_poly.entity_id
_entity_poly.type
_entity_poly.pdbx_seq_one_letter_code
_entity_poly.pdbx_strand_id
1 'polypeptide(L)'
;MTYDLVVLTRRAPDVRAIVDSMVDAGETLRVRGSGDGALIQLCDDTDLPLVSIESAQRVDVAGEVERLLGTAVTAGLTVPYWWVEARATGADPRGPEAANRFADAMVKRLGGAVWRSEER
;
A
#
# COMPACT_ATOMS: atom_id res chain seq x y z
N MET A 1 6.03 -1.25 16.99
CA MET A 1 5.36 -2.27 16.16
C MET A 1 5.12 -1.68 14.77
N THR A 2 4.93 -2.49 13.74
CA THR A 2 4.65 -2.03 12.37
C THR A 2 3.19 -2.30 12.04
N TYR A 3 2.59 -1.41 11.26
CA TYR A 3 1.23 -1.54 10.75
C TYR A 3 1.30 -1.87 9.27
N ASP A 4 0.87 -3.07 8.89
CA ASP A 4 1.01 -3.58 7.53
C ASP A 4 -0.34 -3.49 6.79
N LEU A 5 -0.29 -3.06 5.53
CA LEU A 5 -1.42 -3.06 4.62
C LEU A 5 -1.03 -3.76 3.32
N VAL A 6 -1.99 -4.46 2.74
CA VAL A 6 -1.89 -4.99 1.38
C VAL A 6 -3.02 -4.43 0.56
N VAL A 7 -2.68 -3.68 -0.48
CA VAL A 7 -3.63 -3.16 -1.45
C VAL A 7 -3.70 -4.11 -2.64
N LEU A 8 -4.87 -4.68 -2.87
CA LEU A 8 -5.18 -5.46 -4.07
C LEU A 8 -5.89 -4.55 -5.06
N THR A 9 -5.33 -4.35 -6.25
CA THR A 9 -5.90 -3.47 -7.26
C THR A 9 -6.31 -4.22 -8.53
N ARG A 10 -7.51 -3.92 -9.04
CA ARG A 10 -8.06 -4.57 -10.25
C ARG A 10 -7.32 -4.17 -11.53
N ARG A 11 -6.68 -3.00 -11.51
CA ARG A 11 -5.93 -2.45 -12.65
C ARG A 11 -4.47 -2.31 -12.26
N ALA A 12 -3.58 -2.54 -13.22
CA ALA A 12 -2.14 -2.32 -13.02
C ALA A 12 -1.89 -0.88 -12.55
N PRO A 13 -1.23 -0.69 -11.39
CA PRO A 13 -0.79 0.63 -10.98
C PRO A 13 0.22 1.19 -11.98
N ASP A 14 -0.05 2.37 -12.53
CA ASP A 14 0.96 3.16 -13.22
C ASP A 14 1.61 4.16 -12.25
N VAL A 15 2.72 4.77 -12.69
CA VAL A 15 3.47 5.74 -11.88
C VAL A 15 2.57 6.88 -11.40
N ARG A 16 1.63 7.33 -12.23
CA ARG A 16 0.73 8.43 -11.89
C ARG A 16 -0.24 8.04 -10.78
N ALA A 17 -0.87 6.88 -10.87
CA ALA A 17 -1.78 6.38 -9.85
C ALA A 17 -1.07 6.21 -8.50
N ILE A 18 0.18 5.72 -8.51
CA ILE A 18 1.00 5.60 -7.29
C ILE A 18 1.32 6.99 -6.73
N VAL A 19 1.83 7.92 -7.55
CA VAL A 19 2.16 9.29 -7.12
C VAL A 19 0.95 10.04 -6.61
N ASP A 20 -0.16 10.04 -7.32
CA ASP A 20 -1.39 10.72 -6.89
C ASP A 20 -1.91 10.12 -5.57
N SER A 21 -1.71 8.82 -5.32
CA SER A 21 -2.08 8.20 -4.04
C SER A 21 -1.10 8.53 -2.92
N MET A 22 0.18 8.77 -3.23
CA MET A 22 1.16 9.30 -2.26
C MET A 22 0.84 10.75 -1.88
N VAL A 23 0.39 11.57 -2.83
CA VAL A 23 -0.06 12.93 -2.56
C VAL A 23 -1.28 12.92 -1.63
N ASP A 24 -2.27 12.06 -1.88
CA ASP A 24 -3.42 11.88 -0.97
C ASP A 24 -3.02 11.37 0.42
N ALA A 25 -1.92 10.63 0.52
CA ALA A 25 -1.36 10.20 1.81
C ALA A 25 -0.88 11.39 2.66
N GLY A 26 -0.40 12.45 2.00
CA GLY A 26 -0.07 13.73 2.62
C GLY A 26 0.82 14.57 1.71
N GLU A 27 0.36 15.77 1.34
CA GLU A 27 1.05 16.67 0.40
C GLU A 27 2.42 17.16 0.91
N THR A 28 2.64 17.15 2.22
CA THR A 28 3.90 17.57 2.85
C THR A 28 4.88 16.42 3.08
N LEU A 29 4.49 15.18 2.79
CA LEU A 29 5.36 14.02 2.97
C LEU A 29 6.47 14.04 1.92
N ARG A 30 7.70 13.76 2.37
CA ARG A 30 8.85 13.63 1.47
C ARG A 30 8.88 12.22 0.90
N VAL A 31 9.33 12.09 -0.36
CA VAL A 31 9.44 10.81 -1.05
C VAL A 31 10.91 10.42 -1.21
N ARG A 32 11.27 9.21 -0.81
CA ARG A 32 12.63 8.66 -0.93
C ARG A 32 12.61 7.25 -1.52
N GLY A 33 13.51 6.96 -2.47
CA GLY A 33 13.79 5.58 -2.88
C GLY A 33 14.74 4.89 -1.90
N SER A 34 14.51 3.61 -1.61
CA SER A 34 15.36 2.78 -0.74
C SER A 34 15.45 1.35 -1.27
N GLY A 35 16.37 0.54 -0.73
CA GLY A 35 16.57 -0.86 -1.11
C GLY A 35 16.86 -1.02 -2.60
N ASP A 36 17.82 -0.24 -3.12
CA ASP A 36 18.19 -0.23 -4.54
C ASP A 36 17.02 0.02 -5.51
N GLY A 37 16.02 0.79 -5.05
CA GLY A 37 14.84 1.14 -5.84
C GLY A 37 13.68 0.16 -5.71
N ALA A 38 13.80 -0.88 -4.89
CA ALA A 38 12.71 -1.82 -4.61
C ALA A 38 11.62 -1.21 -3.70
N LEU A 39 11.97 -0.17 -2.93
CA LEU A 39 11.09 0.48 -1.96
C LEU A 39 10.96 1.98 -2.23
N ILE A 40 9.73 2.48 -2.08
CA ILE A 40 9.43 3.91 -1.98
C ILE A 40 9.06 4.21 -0.53
N GLN A 41 9.62 5.26 0.06
CA GLN A 41 9.34 5.67 1.42
C GLN A 41 8.69 7.05 1.45
N LEU A 42 7.63 7.17 2.23
CA LEU A 42 7.05 8.45 2.63
C LEU A 42 7.64 8.83 4.00
N CYS A 43 8.28 9.98 4.05
CA CYS A 43 9.01 10.48 5.19
C CYS A 43 8.39 11.77 5.73
N ASP A 44 8.60 12.05 7.01
CA ASP A 44 8.28 13.35 7.59
C ASP A 44 9.30 14.44 7.20
N ASP A 45 9.13 15.64 7.76
CA ASP A 45 10.00 16.79 7.53
C ASP A 45 11.41 16.66 8.13
N THR A 46 11.64 15.62 8.92
CA THR A 46 12.95 15.24 9.49
C THR A 46 13.59 14.05 8.77
N ASP A 47 13.01 13.62 7.64
CA ASP A 47 13.42 12.45 6.83
C ASP A 47 13.26 11.09 7.54
N LEU A 48 12.48 11.03 8.62
CA LEU A 48 12.12 9.79 9.27
C LEU A 48 11.02 9.07 8.47
N PRO A 49 11.19 7.78 8.13
CA PRO A 49 10.22 7.05 7.33
C PRO A 49 8.95 6.75 8.13
N LEU A 50 7.81 7.18 7.60
CA LEU A 50 6.48 6.89 8.13
C LEU A 50 5.84 5.69 7.45
N VAL A 51 6.01 5.56 6.13
CA VAL A 51 5.47 4.46 5.32
C VAL A 51 6.54 3.98 4.34
N SER A 52 6.69 2.67 4.18
CA SER A 52 7.45 2.04 3.09
C SER A 52 6.49 1.28 2.18
N ILE A 53 6.60 1.48 0.87
CA ILE A 53 5.73 0.92 -0.16
C ILE A 53 6.59 0.06 -1.08
N GLU A 54 6.17 -1.18 -1.28
CA GLU A 54 6.82 -2.11 -2.20
C GLU A 54 6.30 -1.96 -3.63
N SER A 55 7.11 -2.40 -4.59
CA SER A 55 6.71 -2.43 -6.00
C SER A 55 5.49 -3.32 -6.22
N ALA A 56 4.59 -2.88 -7.10
CA ALA A 56 3.39 -3.64 -7.43
C ALA A 56 3.73 -4.99 -8.08
N GLN A 57 3.18 -6.07 -7.54
CA GLN A 57 3.36 -7.43 -8.08
C GLN A 57 2.08 -7.93 -8.72
N ARG A 58 2.19 -8.47 -9.92
CA ARG A 58 1.06 -9.07 -10.63
C ARG A 58 0.72 -10.43 -10.01
N VAL A 59 -0.56 -10.64 -9.73
CA VAL A 59 -1.10 -11.91 -9.23
C VAL A 59 -1.93 -12.56 -10.33
N ASP A 60 -1.46 -13.70 -10.82
CA ASP A 60 -2.16 -14.51 -11.83
C ASP A 60 -2.91 -15.72 -11.22
N VAL A 61 -2.67 -16.03 -9.94
CA VAL A 61 -3.27 -17.19 -9.25
C VAL A 61 -3.93 -16.74 -7.95
N ALA A 62 -5.27 -16.78 -7.90
CA ALA A 62 -6.05 -16.25 -6.77
C ALA A 62 -5.79 -16.99 -5.44
N GLY A 63 -5.62 -18.31 -5.49
CA GLY A 63 -5.56 -19.16 -4.30
C GLY A 63 -4.42 -18.84 -3.32
N GLU A 64 -3.31 -18.29 -3.80
CA GLU A 64 -2.18 -17.93 -2.91
C GLU A 64 -2.50 -16.71 -2.03
N VAL A 65 -3.18 -15.71 -2.60
CA VAL A 65 -3.59 -14.52 -1.85
C VAL A 65 -4.72 -14.84 -0.89
N GLU A 66 -5.67 -15.69 -1.29
CA GLU A 66 -6.75 -16.17 -0.42
C GLU A 66 -6.21 -16.90 0.82
N ARG A 67 -5.15 -17.71 0.64
CA ARG A 67 -4.49 -18.41 1.73
C ARG A 67 -3.79 -17.46 2.70
N LEU A 68 -3.23 -16.35 2.20
CA LEU A 68 -2.48 -15.39 3.00
C LEU A 68 -3.35 -14.37 3.71
N LEU A 69 -4.33 -13.79 3.01
CA LEU A 69 -5.14 -12.65 3.49
C LEU A 69 -6.60 -13.02 3.81
N GLY A 70 -7.00 -14.25 3.52
CA GLY A 70 -8.37 -14.71 3.62
C GLY A 70 -9.21 -14.40 2.37
N THR A 71 -10.30 -15.13 2.20
CA THR A 71 -11.19 -15.03 1.03
C THR A 71 -12.05 -13.76 1.04
N ALA A 72 -12.24 -13.12 2.20
CA ALA A 72 -13.04 -11.92 2.32
C ALA A 72 -12.43 -10.73 1.57
N VAL A 73 -11.10 -10.56 1.59
CA VAL A 73 -10.44 -9.43 0.92
C VAL A 73 -10.38 -9.62 -0.61
N THR A 74 -10.32 -10.86 -1.08
CA THR A 74 -10.30 -11.17 -2.52
C THR A 74 -11.70 -11.27 -3.12
N ALA A 75 -12.75 -11.16 -2.30
CA ALA A 75 -14.13 -11.27 -2.75
C ALA A 75 -14.44 -10.23 -3.86
N GLY A 76 -14.83 -10.73 -5.03
CA GLY A 76 -15.13 -9.89 -6.19
C GLY A 76 -13.92 -9.37 -6.96
N LEU A 77 -12.73 -9.93 -6.72
CA LEU A 77 -11.58 -9.78 -7.61
C LEU A 77 -11.51 -10.96 -8.59
N THR A 78 -10.98 -10.71 -9.77
CA THR A 78 -10.69 -11.75 -10.77
C THR A 78 -9.27 -11.52 -11.25
N VAL A 79 -8.50 -12.60 -11.36
CA VAL A 79 -7.12 -12.53 -11.85
C VAL A 79 -7.10 -12.12 -13.34
N PRO A 80 -6.10 -11.33 -13.78
CA PRO A 80 -5.03 -10.79 -12.97
C PRO A 80 -5.46 -9.56 -12.15
N TYR A 81 -4.97 -9.47 -10.92
CA TYR A 81 -4.97 -8.24 -10.11
C TYR A 81 -3.55 -7.98 -9.59
N TRP A 82 -3.35 -6.87 -8.88
CA TRP A 82 -2.02 -6.43 -8.45
C TRP A 82 -1.95 -6.27 -6.95
N TRP A 83 -0.88 -6.79 -6.36
CA TRP A 83 -0.53 -6.70 -4.95
C TRP A 83 0.43 -5.54 -4.73
N VAL A 84 0.12 -4.66 -3.78
CA VAL A 84 1.02 -3.60 -3.30
C VAL A 84 1.07 -3.69 -1.78
N GLU A 85 2.25 -3.96 -1.23
CA GLU A 85 2.47 -3.95 0.22
C GLU A 85 2.90 -2.56 0.69
N ALA A 86 2.33 -2.12 1.80
CA ALA A 86 2.73 -0.91 2.49
C ALA A 86 2.92 -1.21 3.98
N ARG A 87 4.05 -0.79 4.54
CA ARG A 87 4.40 -0.95 5.95
C ARG A 87 4.59 0.41 6.60
N ALA A 88 3.77 0.70 7.61
CA ALA A 88 3.85 1.92 8.38
C ALA A 88 4.59 1.71 9.71
N THR A 89 5.31 2.75 10.16
CA THR A 89 5.82 2.78 11.54
C THR A 89 4.65 2.94 12.51
N GLY A 90 4.57 2.07 13.53
CA GLY A 90 3.61 2.24 14.63
C GLY A 90 4.14 3.09 15.79
N ALA A 91 5.34 3.68 15.65
CA ALA A 91 5.90 4.57 16.67
C ALA A 91 5.29 5.99 16.62
N ASP A 92 4.64 6.35 15.51
CA ASP A 92 4.00 7.64 15.27
C ASP A 92 2.63 7.41 14.60
N PRO A 93 1.51 7.94 15.14
CA PRO A 93 0.17 7.80 14.56
C PRO A 93 0.07 8.29 13.11
N ARG A 94 0.91 9.24 12.70
CA ARG A 94 0.97 9.73 11.32
C ARG A 94 1.33 8.62 10.32
N GLY A 95 2.05 7.58 10.76
CA GLY A 95 2.39 6.41 9.95
C GLY A 95 1.15 5.64 9.49
N PRO A 96 0.38 5.01 10.39
CA PRO A 96 -0.84 4.29 10.04
C PRO A 96 -1.86 5.17 9.33
N GLU A 97 -1.99 6.44 9.72
CA GLU A 97 -2.88 7.39 9.04
C GLU A 97 -2.49 7.62 7.58
N ALA A 98 -1.21 7.90 7.30
CA ALA A 98 -0.72 8.09 5.93
C ALA A 98 -0.86 6.81 5.11
N ALA A 99 -0.56 5.65 5.68
CA ALA A 99 -0.67 4.37 5.01
C ALA A 99 -2.13 4.03 4.65
N ASN A 100 -3.09 4.34 5.54
CA ASN A 100 -4.52 4.19 5.26
C ASN A 100 -4.98 5.12 4.13
N ARG A 101 -4.61 6.40 4.19
CA ARG A 101 -4.94 7.36 3.12
C ARG A 101 -4.37 6.92 1.76
N PHE A 102 -3.12 6.47 1.73
CA PHE A 102 -2.50 5.90 0.53
C PHE A 102 -3.29 4.69 -0.02
N ALA A 103 -3.63 3.73 0.84
CA ALA A 103 -4.33 2.53 0.43
C ALA A 103 -5.75 2.81 -0.09
N ASP A 104 -6.50 3.67 0.60
CA ASP A 104 -7.85 4.05 0.19
C ASP A 104 -7.82 4.84 -1.13
N ALA A 105 -6.82 5.71 -1.31
CA ALA A 105 -6.55 6.43 -2.54
C ALA A 105 -6.26 5.48 -3.72
N MET A 106 -5.45 4.45 -3.50
CA MET A 106 -5.17 3.41 -4.49
C MET A 106 -6.43 2.62 -4.87
N VAL A 107 -7.22 2.17 -3.89
CA VAL A 107 -8.47 1.44 -4.14
C VAL A 107 -9.49 2.32 -4.85
N LYS A 108 -9.66 3.58 -4.44
CA LYS A 108 -10.56 4.54 -5.10
C LYS A 108 -10.19 4.75 -6.56
N ARG A 109 -8.90 4.86 -6.87
CA ARG A 109 -8.42 5.04 -8.23
C ARG A 109 -8.54 3.74 -9.02
N LEU A 110 -7.88 2.68 -8.59
CA LEU A 110 -7.64 1.48 -9.40
C LEU A 110 -8.73 0.41 -9.24
N GLY A 111 -9.63 0.60 -8.27
CA GLY A 111 -10.58 -0.41 -7.83
C GLY A 111 -9.87 -1.54 -7.10
N GLY A 112 -10.57 -2.21 -6.19
CA GLY A 112 -10.06 -3.42 -5.55
C GLY A 112 -10.44 -3.48 -4.09
N ALA A 113 -9.51 -3.92 -3.25
CA ALA A 113 -9.69 -4.07 -1.82
C ALA A 113 -8.37 -3.86 -1.09
N VAL A 114 -8.45 -3.70 0.23
CA VAL A 114 -7.29 -3.52 1.09
C VAL A 114 -7.43 -4.41 2.32
N TRP A 115 -6.38 -5.18 2.59
CA TRP A 115 -6.19 -5.89 3.85
C TRP A 115 -5.35 -5.04 4.79
N ARG A 116 -5.63 -5.12 6.09
CA ARG A 116 -4.94 -4.37 7.14
C ARG A 116 -4.61 -5.30 8.30
N SER A 117 -3.39 -5.22 8.82
CA SER A 117 -3.06 -5.86 10.09
C SER A 117 -3.86 -5.22 11.22
N GLU A 118 -4.19 -5.97 12.27
CA GLU A 118 -4.82 -5.39 13.47
C GLU A 118 -3.89 -4.34 14.10
N GLU A 119 -4.43 -3.16 14.43
CA GLU A 119 -3.76 -2.23 15.35
C GLU A 119 -3.72 -2.90 16.73
N ARG A 120 -2.53 -3.32 17.18
CA ARG A 120 -2.31 -3.84 18.53
C ARG A 120 -1.47 -2.90 19.36
#